data_AF-A0A285UP38-F1
#
_entry.id   AF-A0A285UP38-F1
#
_cell.length_a   1.000
_cell.length_b   1.000
_cell.length_c   1.000
_cell.angle_alpha   90.00
_cell.angle_beta   90.00
_cell.angle_gamma   90.00
#
_symmetry.space_group_name_H-M   'P 1'
#
loop_
_entity.id
_entity.type
_entity.pdbx_description
1 polymer ?
#
loop_
_entity_poly.entity_id
_entity_poly.type
_entity_poly.pdbx_seq_one_letter_code
_entity_poly.pdbx_strand_id
1 'polypeptide(L)'
;MKLKKLQQKILVWCFIVVTNLFLIIYHFTYETNKFYDIEDTNAFRWQRYMNEDEFHQLQEGMTYMDVVNIAKGRGEQLTEHTFMWKDEQSLKRTYIITFQEDQLVGKLIYNRHHAN
;
A
#
# COMPACT_ATOMS: atom_id res chain seq x y z
N MET A 1 -41.68 30.11 17.09
CA MET A 1 -41.16 28.87 17.72
C MET A 1 -40.79 27.77 16.72
N LYS A 2 -41.61 27.47 15.69
CA LYS A 2 -41.31 26.44 14.67
C LYS A 2 -40.08 26.75 13.79
N LEU A 3 -39.88 28.02 13.41
CA LEU A 3 -38.76 28.45 12.55
C LEU A 3 -37.38 28.22 13.19
N LYS A 4 -37.24 28.55 14.49
CA LYS A 4 -35.99 28.31 15.26
C LYS A 4 -35.66 26.82 15.37
N LYS A 5 -36.67 25.96 15.56
CA LYS A 5 -36.49 24.49 15.58
C LYS A 5 -36.06 23.95 14.21
N LEU A 6 -36.58 24.51 13.12
CA LEU A 6 -36.18 24.15 11.75
C LEU A 6 -34.73 24.57 11.47
N GLN A 7 -34.35 25.80 11.83
CA GLN A 7 -32.98 26.30 11.71
C GLN A 7 -31.98 25.43 12.49
N GLN A 8 -32.31 25.05 13.72
CA GLN A 8 -31.47 24.13 14.52
C GLN A 8 -31.29 22.77 13.84
N LYS A 9 -32.37 22.19 13.27
CA LYS A 9 -32.27 20.93 12.53
C LYS A 9 -31.39 21.06 11.29
N ILE A 10 -31.52 22.14 10.53
CA ILE A 10 -30.69 22.40 9.35
C ILE A 10 -29.23 22.54 9.75
N LEU A 11 -28.91 23.28 10.81
CA LEU A 11 -27.54 23.42 11.31
C LEU A 11 -26.93 22.07 11.73
N VAL A 12 -27.71 21.22 12.40
CA VAL A 12 -27.27 19.87 12.76
C VAL A 12 -27.01 19.02 11.51
N TRP A 13 -27.89 19.06 10.52
CA TRP A 13 -27.68 18.36 9.24
C TRP A 13 -26.44 18.88 8.51
N CYS A 14 -26.24 20.20 8.45
CA CYS A 14 -25.04 20.80 7.88
C CYS A 14 -23.78 20.33 8.62
N PHE A 15 -23.81 20.30 9.95
CA PHE A 15 -22.69 19.80 10.76
C PHE A 15 -22.38 18.34 10.40
N ILE A 16 -23.39 17.46 10.40
CA ILE A 16 -23.22 16.03 10.05
C ILE A 16 -22.60 15.88 8.66
N VAL A 17 -23.10 16.61 7.65
CA VAL A 17 -22.57 16.56 6.28
C VAL A 17 -21.11 17.01 6.25
N VAL A 18 -20.78 18.12 6.92
CA VAL A 18 -19.41 18.65 6.98
C VAL A 18 -18.48 17.66 7.67
N THR A 19 -18.87 17.08 8.80
CA THR A 19 -18.05 16.08 9.51
C THR A 19 -17.81 14.84 8.66
N ASN A 20 -18.83 14.33 7.97
CA ASN A 20 -18.66 13.19 7.05
C ASN A 20 -17.74 13.54 5.87
N LEU A 21 -17.83 14.75 5.33
CA LEU A 21 -16.93 15.21 4.28
C LEU A 21 -15.47 15.21 4.75
N PHE A 22 -15.21 15.70 5.97
CA PHE A 22 -13.87 15.64 6.56
C PHE A 22 -13.37 14.21 6.75
N LEU A 23 -14.22 13.28 7.18
CA LEU A 23 -13.85 11.86 7.31
C LEU A 23 -13.48 11.24 5.96
N ILE A 24 -14.24 11.54 4.91
CA ILE A 24 -13.94 11.07 3.55
C ILE A 24 -12.59 11.60 3.07
N ILE A 25 -12.33 12.90 3.25
CA ILE A 25 -11.06 13.53 2.87
C ILE A 25 -9.88 12.91 3.64
N TYR A 26 -10.06 12.71 4.95
CA TYR A 26 -9.04 12.09 5.80
C TYR A 26 -8.73 10.67 5.35
N HIS A 27 -9.76 9.84 5.13
CA HIS A 27 -9.60 8.47 4.66
C HIS A 27 -8.94 8.41 3.28
N PHE A 28 -9.35 9.29 2.36
CA PHE A 28 -8.73 9.36 1.03
C PHE A 28 -7.24 9.71 1.13
N THR A 29 -6.90 10.68 1.98
CA THR A 29 -5.51 11.11 2.19
C THR A 29 -4.67 10.00 2.83
N TYR A 30 -5.24 9.27 3.79
CA TYR A 30 -4.57 8.12 4.41
C TYR A 30 -4.28 7.01 3.38
N GLU A 31 -5.27 6.64 2.57
CA GLU A 31 -5.11 5.59 1.55
C GLU A 31 -4.07 5.94 0.49
N THR A 32 -3.98 7.22 0.11
CA THR A 32 -2.94 7.68 -0.83
C THR A 32 -1.56 7.73 -0.19
N ASN A 33 -1.48 8.04 1.11
CA ASN A 33 -0.22 8.33 1.79
C ASN A 33 0.39 7.14 2.53
N LYS A 34 -0.36 6.07 2.81
CA LYS A 34 0.11 4.93 3.60
C LYS A 34 1.41 4.29 3.09
N PHE A 35 1.67 4.34 1.78
CA PHE A 35 2.92 3.84 1.19
C PHE A 35 4.08 4.83 1.34
N TYR A 36 3.79 6.13 1.27
CA TYR A 36 4.78 7.18 1.50
C TYR A 36 5.26 7.17 2.94
N ASP A 37 4.35 6.93 3.91
CA ASP A 37 4.73 6.82 5.32
C ASP A 37 5.74 5.69 5.56
N ILE A 38 5.61 4.57 4.85
CA ILE A 38 6.58 3.45 4.90
C ILE A 38 7.89 3.87 4.22
N GLU A 39 7.82 4.42 3.02
CA GLU A 39 9.00 4.82 2.26
C GLU A 39 9.79 5.97 2.93
N ASP A 40 9.13 6.82 3.72
CA ASP A 40 9.75 7.91 4.48
C ASP A 40 10.55 7.41 5.70
N THR A 41 10.28 6.18 6.18
CA THR A 41 11.12 5.54 7.21
C THR A 41 12.46 5.06 6.67
N ASN A 42 12.61 4.97 5.34
CA ASN A 42 13.85 4.56 4.71
C ASN A 42 14.90 5.67 4.80
N ALA A 43 16.12 5.30 5.18
CA ALA A 43 17.28 6.19 5.11
C ALA A 43 17.62 6.57 3.65
N PHE A 44 17.32 5.69 2.69
CA PHE A 44 17.63 5.91 1.29
C PHE A 44 16.52 5.44 0.35
N ARG A 45 16.34 6.14 -0.79
CA ARG A 45 15.29 5.83 -1.78
C ARG A 45 15.35 4.42 -2.37
N TRP A 46 16.52 3.79 -2.40
CA TRP A 46 16.70 2.45 -2.97
C TRP A 46 16.21 1.35 -2.04
N GLN A 47 15.99 1.64 -0.75
CA GLN A 47 15.46 0.67 0.23
C GLN A 47 13.97 0.36 0.05
N ARG A 48 13.30 1.05 -0.89
CA ARG A 48 11.95 0.66 -1.35
C ARG A 48 11.97 -0.61 -2.23
N TYR A 49 13.15 -1.03 -2.65
CA TYR A 49 13.38 -2.27 -3.37
C TYR A 49 13.59 -3.41 -2.38
N MET A 50 13.19 -4.61 -2.75
CA MET A 50 13.27 -5.77 -1.86
C MET A 50 14.66 -6.40 -1.95
N ASN A 51 15.18 -6.87 -0.82
CA ASN A 51 16.37 -7.74 -0.79
C ASN A 51 16.01 -9.21 -0.49
N GLU A 52 17.01 -10.08 -0.59
CA GLU A 52 16.85 -11.52 -0.40
C GLU A 52 16.40 -11.89 1.03
N ASP A 53 16.86 -11.16 2.05
CA ASP A 53 16.48 -11.40 3.44
C ASP A 53 15.01 -11.03 3.69
N GLU A 54 14.54 -9.93 3.13
CA GLU A 54 13.13 -9.50 3.17
C GLU A 54 12.23 -10.48 2.42
N PHE A 55 12.66 -10.97 1.25
CA PHE A 55 11.93 -11.98 0.49
C PHE A 55 11.75 -13.31 1.26
N HIS A 56 12.77 -13.71 2.02
CA HIS A 56 12.71 -14.91 2.84
C HIS A 56 11.78 -14.78 4.05
N GLN A 57 11.58 -13.56 4.55
CA GLN A 57 10.63 -13.29 5.64
C GLN A 57 9.17 -13.43 5.22
N LEU A 58 8.86 -13.39 3.91
CA LEU A 58 7.51 -13.51 3.41
C LEU A 58 6.94 -14.92 3.61
N GLN A 59 5.73 -14.99 4.18
CA GLN A 59 5.01 -16.23 4.49
C GLN A 59 3.63 -16.26 3.82
N GLU A 60 3.21 -17.45 3.43
CA GLU A 60 1.87 -17.67 2.87
C GLU A 60 0.79 -17.13 3.83
N GLY A 61 -0.25 -16.51 3.26
CA GLY A 61 -1.33 -15.87 4.01
C GLY A 61 -1.07 -14.43 4.44
N MET A 62 0.15 -13.89 4.29
CA MET A 62 0.42 -12.46 4.54
C MET A 62 -0.39 -11.55 3.63
N THR A 63 -0.83 -10.41 4.14
CA THR A 63 -1.55 -9.42 3.33
C THR A 63 -0.59 -8.65 2.41
N TYR A 64 -1.12 -7.97 1.40
CA TYR A 64 -0.30 -7.09 0.58
C TYR A 64 0.45 -6.05 1.43
N MET A 65 -0.23 -5.49 2.44
CA MET A 65 0.36 -4.47 3.31
C MET A 65 1.48 -5.04 4.19
N ASP A 66 1.33 -6.28 4.68
CA ASP A 66 2.40 -6.96 5.44
C ASP A 66 3.65 -7.14 4.58
N VAL A 67 3.48 -7.56 3.33
CA VAL A 67 4.58 -7.71 2.37
C VAL A 67 5.25 -6.35 2.10
N VAL A 68 4.48 -5.28 1.91
CA VAL A 68 5.02 -3.92 1.69
C VAL A 68 5.79 -3.42 2.91
N ASN A 69 5.33 -3.70 4.13
CA ASN A 69 6.04 -3.35 5.36
C ASN A 69 7.39 -4.07 5.46
N ILE A 70 7.44 -5.35 5.10
CA ILE A 70 8.70 -6.13 5.09
C ILE A 70 9.64 -5.59 4.01
N ALA A 71 9.13 -5.35 2.80
CA ALA A 71 9.88 -4.84 1.65
C ALA A 71 10.25 -3.34 1.77
N LYS A 72 9.74 -2.67 2.79
CA LYS A 72 9.83 -1.21 3.03
C LYS A 72 9.48 -0.34 1.83
N GLY A 73 8.59 -0.82 0.97
CA GLY A 73 8.29 -0.14 -0.29
C GLY A 73 7.23 -0.83 -1.12
N ARG A 74 6.57 -0.05 -1.95
CA ARG A 74 5.49 -0.54 -2.82
C ARG A 74 6.06 -1.32 -4.01
N GLY A 75 5.49 -2.50 -4.27
CA GLY A 75 5.77 -3.28 -5.48
C GLY A 75 5.15 -2.69 -6.73
N GLU A 76 5.82 -2.84 -7.86
CA GLU A 76 5.28 -2.51 -9.19
C GLU A 76 4.24 -3.56 -9.58
N GLN A 77 3.02 -3.13 -9.95
CA GLN A 77 1.95 -4.05 -10.31
C GLN A 77 2.18 -4.64 -11.71
N LEU A 78 2.20 -5.97 -11.83
CA LEU A 78 2.31 -6.68 -13.11
C LEU A 78 0.94 -7.11 -13.63
N THR A 79 0.08 -7.62 -12.76
CA THR A 79 -1.30 -8.01 -13.06
C THR A 79 -2.21 -7.60 -11.88
N GLU A 80 -3.50 -7.89 -11.95
CA GLU A 80 -4.43 -7.62 -10.83
C GLU A 80 -3.99 -8.27 -9.51
N HIS A 81 -3.34 -9.43 -9.60
CA HIS A 81 -3.00 -10.28 -8.46
C HIS A 81 -1.49 -10.45 -8.26
N THR A 82 -0.67 -9.94 -9.17
CA THR A 82 0.78 -10.16 -9.14
C THR A 82 1.51 -8.83 -9.12
N PHE A 83 2.47 -8.73 -8.19
CA PHE A 83 3.31 -7.57 -7.98
C PHE A 83 4.78 -7.98 -8.08
N MET A 84 5.62 -7.03 -8.45
CA MET A 84 7.06 -7.24 -8.54
C MET A 84 7.86 -6.22 -7.75
N TRP A 85 8.90 -6.69 -7.08
CA TRP A 85 9.93 -5.86 -6.48
C TRP A 85 11.24 -6.08 -7.21
N LYS A 86 11.90 -4.98 -7.57
CA LYS A 86 13.28 -5.04 -8.05
C LYS A 86 14.21 -5.36 -6.89
N ASP A 87 15.32 -6.02 -7.19
CA ASP A 87 16.34 -6.32 -6.19
C ASP A 87 17.14 -5.08 -5.79
N GLU A 88 17.23 -4.87 -4.48
CA GLU A 88 17.86 -3.71 -3.86
C GLU A 88 19.34 -3.53 -4.27
N GLN A 89 20.09 -4.62 -4.37
CA GLN A 89 21.54 -4.59 -4.57
C GLN A 89 21.94 -4.69 -6.04
N SER A 90 21.39 -5.68 -6.75
CA SER A 90 21.87 -6.05 -8.08
C SER A 90 21.02 -5.50 -9.21
N LEU A 91 19.74 -5.18 -8.96
CA LEU A 91 18.70 -4.88 -9.96
C LEU A 91 18.56 -5.92 -11.10
N LYS A 92 19.27 -7.06 -11.00
CA LYS A 92 19.26 -8.16 -11.98
C LYS A 92 18.20 -9.20 -11.64
N ARG A 93 17.83 -9.26 -10.36
CA ARG A 93 16.76 -10.11 -9.86
C ARG A 93 15.48 -9.31 -9.68
N THR A 94 14.35 -9.98 -9.81
CA THR A 94 13.03 -9.42 -9.57
C THR A 94 12.24 -10.45 -8.77
N TYR A 95 11.70 -10.02 -7.64
CA TYR A 95 10.86 -10.83 -6.77
C TYR A 95 9.42 -10.65 -7.22
N ILE A 96 8.79 -11.72 -7.68
CA ILE A 96 7.41 -11.74 -8.14
C ILE A 96 6.56 -12.39 -7.04
N ILE A 97 5.50 -11.69 -6.65
CA ILE A 97 4.66 -12.03 -5.50
C ILE A 97 3.21 -12.04 -5.97
N THR A 98 2.51 -13.15 -5.71
CA THR A 98 1.13 -13.37 -6.16
C THR A 98 0.19 -13.46 -4.97
N PHE A 99 -0.92 -12.74 -5.06
CA PHE A 99 -1.94 -12.65 -4.02
C PHE A 99 -3.27 -13.17 -4.55
N GLN A 100 -4.05 -13.81 -3.69
CA GLN A 100 -5.44 -14.16 -3.95
C GLN A 100 -6.26 -13.74 -2.72
N GLU A 101 -7.36 -13.04 -2.92
CA GLU A 101 -8.20 -12.55 -1.80
C GLU A 101 -7.40 -11.77 -0.74
N ASP A 102 -6.45 -10.93 -1.19
CA ASP A 102 -5.50 -10.17 -0.35
C ASP A 102 -4.56 -11.04 0.50
N GLN A 103 -4.34 -12.31 0.13
CA GLN A 103 -3.41 -13.21 0.82
C GLN A 103 -2.30 -13.67 -0.10
N LEU A 104 -1.06 -13.67 0.41
CA LEU A 104 0.10 -14.20 -0.30
C LEU A 104 -0.10 -15.70 -0.56
N VAL A 105 -0.15 -16.08 -1.84
CA VAL A 105 -0.29 -17.49 -2.27
C VAL A 105 0.93 -18.01 -3.05
N GLY A 106 1.81 -17.12 -3.50
CA GLY A 106 2.98 -17.52 -4.27
C GLY A 106 4.09 -16.48 -4.31
N LYS A 107 5.34 -16.96 -4.36
CA LYS A 107 6.53 -16.12 -4.53
C LYS A 107 7.54 -16.79 -5.47
N LEU A 108 8.14 -16.00 -6.35
CA LEU A 108 9.08 -16.45 -7.38
C LEU A 108 10.24 -15.45 -7.50
N ILE A 109 11.46 -15.95 -7.72
CA ILE A 109 12.61 -15.12 -8.09
C ILE A 109 12.81 -15.23 -9.60
N TYR A 110 12.72 -14.11 -10.31
CA TYR A 110 13.04 -14.00 -11.72
C TYR A 110 14.41 -13.35 -11.93
N ASN A 111 15.31 -14.05 -12.62
CA ASN A 111 16.62 -13.52 -12.98
C ASN A 111 16.59 -13.03 -14.44
N ARG A 112 16.84 -11.73 -14.65
CA ARG A 112 17.00 -11.19 -15.99
C ARG A 112 18.33 -11.68 -16.57
N HIS A 113 18.29 -12.75 -17.36
CA HIS A 113 19.43 -13.14 -18.19
C HIS A 113 19.59 -12.12 -19.32
N HIS A 114 20.70 -11.39 -19.34
CA HIS A 114 21.16 -10.72 -20.55
C HIS A 114 21.54 -11.81 -21.56
N ALA A 115 20.89 -11.85 -22.71
CA ALA A 115 21.44 -12.51 -23.88
C ALA A 115 22.71 -11.74 -24.27
N ASN A 116 23.85 -12.43 -24.26
CA ASN A 116 25.12 -11.90 -24.80
C ASN A 116 24.99 -11.62 -26.30
#